data_AF-A0A1C5UBV2-F1
#
_entry.id   AF-A0A1C5UBV2-F1
#
_cell.length_a   1.000
_cell.length_b   1.000
_cell.length_c   1.000
_cell.angle_alpha   90.00
_cell.angle_beta   90.00
_cell.angle_gamma   90.00
#
_symmetry.space_group_name_H-M   'P 1'
#
loop_
_entity.id
_entity.type
_entity.pdbx_description
1 polymer ?
#
loop_
_entity_poly.entity_id
_entity_poly.type
_entity_poly.pdbx_seq_one_letter_code
_entity_poly.pdbx_strand_id
1 'polypeptide(L)'
;MIRQTGLAQAIDIAGNRAKYDECAKKLLCYKAIIAWILKSCTKEFSQYEVQYICDNCLKEEAEVSTHAVHQDELGKDKRLGGDERVEGMNTESNSIQEHTIYYDIRLPAFLPESNERVRLILNLEIQLDDTPGYPIVKRGFYYCGRMISEQYGTVFVDEHYEKIEKVYSIWICPDPAKK
;
A
#
# COMPACT_ATOMS: atom_id res chain seq x y z
N MET A 1 -13.41 -34.32 10.19
CA MET A 1 -12.79 -33.24 10.98
C MET A 1 -12.32 -32.18 9.99
N ILE A 2 -13.00 -31.04 9.89
CA ILE A 2 -12.63 -29.99 8.95
C ILE A 2 -11.37 -29.33 9.50
N ARG A 3 -10.26 -29.38 8.75
CA ARG A 3 -9.02 -28.68 9.11
C ARG A 3 -9.34 -27.18 9.13
N GLN A 4 -9.22 -26.53 10.30
CA GLN A 4 -9.25 -25.07 10.36
C GLN A 4 -8.15 -24.51 9.48
N THR A 5 -8.50 -23.59 8.59
CA THR A 5 -7.55 -22.88 7.74
C THR A 5 -6.79 -21.85 8.56
N GLY A 6 -5.58 -21.47 8.14
CA GLY A 6 -4.85 -20.35 8.76
C GLY A 6 -5.66 -19.05 8.80
N LEU A 7 -6.58 -18.88 7.84
CA LEU A 7 -7.55 -17.79 7.79
C LEU A 7 -8.52 -17.83 8.99
N ALA A 8 -9.09 -18.99 9.29
CA ALA A 8 -10.02 -19.15 10.42
C ALA A 8 -9.35 -18.85 11.76
N GLN A 9 -8.11 -19.32 11.94
CA GLN A 9 -7.33 -19.05 13.15
C GLN A 9 -6.93 -17.57 13.28
N ALA A 10 -6.59 -16.91 12.17
CA ALA A 10 -6.27 -15.48 12.17
C ALA A 10 -7.46 -14.60 12.55
N ILE A 11 -8.68 -15.00 12.17
CA ILE A 11 -9.93 -14.31 12.53
C ILE A 11 -10.18 -14.42 14.05
N ASP A 12 -9.99 -15.60 14.64
CA ASP A 12 -10.23 -15.84 16.08
C ASP A 12 -9.26 -15.08 17.01
N ILE A 13 -8.05 -14.77 16.54
CA ILE A 13 -6.97 -14.17 17.36
C ILE A 13 -7.08 -12.64 17.50
N ALA A 14 -7.91 -11.97 16.70
CA ALA A 14 -7.93 -10.50 16.57
C ALA A 14 -8.42 -9.69 17.81
N GLY A 15 -8.60 -10.28 19.00
CA GLY A 15 -9.24 -9.64 20.17
C GLY A 15 -8.50 -8.53 20.94
N ASN A 16 -7.41 -7.92 20.44
CA ASN A 16 -6.67 -6.84 21.15
C ASN A 16 -6.15 -5.80 20.14
N ARG A 17 -6.38 -4.48 20.30
CA ARG A 17 -6.20 -3.44 19.24
C ARG A 17 -4.87 -3.49 18.46
N ALA A 18 -3.72 -3.60 19.13
CA ALA A 18 -2.43 -3.72 18.44
C ALA A 18 -2.29 -5.08 17.72
N LYS A 19 -2.83 -6.15 18.31
CA LYS A 19 -2.96 -7.44 17.64
C LYS A 19 -4.01 -7.40 16.54
N TYR A 20 -5.04 -6.56 16.63
CA TYR A 20 -6.10 -6.41 15.64
C TYR A 20 -5.50 -5.75 14.39
N ASP A 21 -4.69 -4.69 14.53
CA ASP A 21 -3.98 -4.10 13.39
C ASP A 21 -3.04 -5.11 12.70
N GLU A 22 -2.18 -5.77 13.46
CA GLU A 22 -1.25 -6.76 12.89
C GLU A 22 -1.99 -7.98 12.30
N CYS A 23 -3.03 -8.50 12.98
CA CYS A 23 -3.82 -9.63 12.50
C CYS A 23 -4.66 -9.26 11.28
N ALA A 24 -5.25 -8.06 11.25
CA ALA A 24 -6.01 -7.58 10.12
C ALA A 24 -5.10 -7.31 8.91
N LYS A 25 -3.90 -6.76 9.11
CA LYS A 25 -2.90 -6.67 8.04
C LYS A 25 -2.55 -8.06 7.48
N LYS A 26 -2.30 -9.04 8.35
CA LYS A 26 -2.08 -10.43 7.93
C LYS A 26 -3.29 -11.03 7.18
N LEU A 27 -4.52 -10.71 7.61
CA LEU A 27 -5.74 -11.15 6.96
C LEU A 27 -5.86 -10.56 5.54
N LEU A 28 -5.51 -9.30 5.38
CA LEU A 28 -5.54 -8.61 4.09
C LEU A 28 -4.44 -9.08 3.13
N CYS A 29 -3.49 -9.89 3.58
CA CYS A 29 -2.46 -10.50 2.71
C CYS A 29 -2.94 -11.81 2.05
N TYR A 30 -4.06 -12.39 2.46
CA TYR A 30 -4.57 -13.59 1.81
C TYR A 30 -5.07 -13.24 0.40
N LYS A 31 -4.57 -13.98 -0.61
CA LYS A 31 -4.96 -13.79 -2.03
C LYS A 31 -6.46 -13.75 -2.26
N ALA A 32 -7.23 -14.57 -1.53
CA ALA A 32 -8.69 -14.57 -1.61
C ALA A 32 -9.31 -13.23 -1.15
N ILE A 33 -8.80 -12.63 -0.09
CA ILE A 33 -9.27 -11.36 0.43
C ILE A 33 -8.90 -10.23 -0.52
N ILE A 34 -7.66 -10.20 -1.00
CA ILE A 34 -7.20 -9.23 -2.00
C ILE A 34 -8.05 -9.33 -3.28
N ALA A 35 -8.32 -10.54 -3.76
CA ALA A 35 -9.13 -10.76 -4.95
C ALA A 35 -10.57 -10.24 -4.78
N TRP A 36 -11.17 -10.44 -3.60
CA TRP A 36 -12.46 -9.82 -3.27
C TRP A 36 -12.39 -8.29 -3.28
N ILE A 37 -11.36 -7.71 -2.66
CA ILE A 37 -11.17 -6.25 -2.66
C ILE A 37 -11.02 -5.71 -4.07
N LEU A 38 -10.18 -6.32 -4.90
CA LEU A 38 -10.01 -5.94 -6.30
C LEU A 38 -11.34 -6.02 -7.05
N LYS A 39 -12.05 -7.15 -6.98
CA LYS A 39 -13.35 -7.32 -7.63
C LYS A 39 -14.37 -6.27 -7.19
N SER A 40 -14.45 -5.98 -5.89
CA SER A 40 -15.48 -5.09 -5.34
C SER A 40 -15.16 -3.60 -5.49
N CYS A 41 -13.88 -3.23 -5.50
CA CYS A 41 -13.46 -1.83 -5.37
C CYS A 41 -12.79 -1.27 -6.63
N THR A 42 -12.53 -2.09 -7.66
CA THR A 42 -11.88 -1.64 -8.89
C THR A 42 -12.67 -2.09 -10.12
N LYS A 43 -12.74 -1.22 -11.13
CA LYS A 43 -13.62 -1.43 -12.29
C LYS A 43 -13.12 -2.59 -13.15
N GLU A 44 -11.82 -2.69 -13.31
CA GLU A 44 -11.11 -3.63 -14.17
C GLU A 44 -11.26 -5.07 -13.71
N PHE A 45 -11.33 -5.28 -12.39
CA PHE A 45 -11.44 -6.62 -11.82
C PHE A 45 -12.90 -7.04 -11.56
N SER A 46 -13.85 -6.11 -11.60
CA SER A 46 -15.24 -6.32 -11.18
C SER A 46 -15.96 -7.47 -11.90
N GLN A 47 -15.66 -7.67 -13.18
CA GLN A 47 -16.26 -8.70 -14.03
C GLN A 47 -15.67 -10.11 -13.82
N TYR A 48 -14.49 -10.23 -13.19
CA TYR A 48 -13.80 -11.50 -13.07
C TYR A 48 -14.18 -12.24 -11.80
N GLU A 49 -14.24 -13.57 -11.87
CA GLU A 49 -14.44 -14.41 -10.69
C GLU A 49 -13.26 -14.31 -9.72
N VAL A 50 -13.56 -14.37 -8.42
CA VAL A 50 -12.53 -14.23 -7.36
C VAL A 50 -11.42 -15.26 -7.53
N GLN A 51 -11.79 -16.51 -7.82
CA GLN A 51 -10.84 -17.59 -8.07
C GLN A 51 -9.92 -17.28 -9.26
N TYR A 52 -10.47 -16.73 -10.34
CA TYR A 52 -9.69 -16.33 -11.50
C TYR A 52 -8.67 -15.25 -11.15
N ILE A 53 -9.06 -14.24 -10.36
CA ILE A 53 -8.17 -13.18 -9.89
C ILE A 53 -7.05 -13.77 -9.01
N CYS A 54 -7.37 -14.69 -8.09
CA CYS A 54 -6.36 -15.34 -7.26
C CYS A 54 -5.30 -16.08 -8.09
N ASP A 55 -5.75 -16.85 -9.08
CA ASP A 55 -4.89 -17.74 -9.85
C ASP A 55 -4.05 -17.00 -10.90
N ASN A 56 -4.56 -15.88 -11.43
CA ASN A 56 -3.97 -15.24 -12.61
C ASN A 56 -3.46 -13.81 -12.36
N CYS A 57 -3.94 -13.11 -11.33
CA CYS A 57 -3.66 -11.68 -11.16
C CYS A 57 -2.73 -11.35 -10.00
N LEU A 58 -2.58 -12.25 -9.02
CA LEU A 58 -1.78 -12.04 -7.81
C LEU A 58 -0.48 -12.87 -7.85
N LYS A 59 0.44 -12.45 -8.73
CA LYS A 59 1.67 -13.20 -9.07
C LYS A 59 2.86 -12.88 -8.16
N GLU A 60 2.90 -11.69 -7.58
CA GLU A 60 3.96 -11.27 -6.65
C GLU A 60 3.41 -11.21 -5.22
N GLU A 61 4.32 -11.26 -4.24
CA GLU A 61 3.99 -11.20 -2.82
C GLU A 61 3.67 -9.76 -2.38
N ALA A 62 2.88 -9.63 -1.32
CA ALA A 62 2.57 -8.34 -0.71
C ALA A 62 3.70 -7.87 0.22
N GLU A 63 4.04 -6.59 0.13
CA GLU A 63 4.93 -5.87 1.05
C GLU A 63 4.12 -5.34 2.23
N VAL A 64 4.39 -5.84 3.44
CA VAL A 64 3.61 -5.47 4.65
C VAL A 64 4.46 -4.62 5.57
N SER A 65 4.16 -3.32 5.67
CA SER A 65 4.88 -2.37 6.54
C SER A 65 6.39 -2.31 6.28
N THR A 66 6.84 -2.68 5.08
CA THR A 66 8.26 -2.72 4.69
C THR A 66 8.64 -1.63 3.69
N HIS A 67 7.69 -1.15 2.88
CA HIS A 67 7.95 -0.11 1.87
C HIS A 67 7.68 1.28 2.45
N ALA A 68 8.74 2.06 2.63
CA ALA A 68 8.64 3.44 3.10
C ALA A 68 7.97 4.33 2.05
N VAL A 69 7.12 5.25 2.50
CA VAL A 69 6.47 6.26 1.66
C VAL A 69 7.48 7.28 1.13
N HIS A 70 8.56 7.50 1.86
CA HIS A 70 9.63 8.46 1.55
C HIS A 70 10.97 7.76 1.30
N GLN A 71 11.04 6.96 0.22
CA GLN A 71 12.24 6.20 -0.14
C GLN A 71 13.48 7.09 -0.34
N ASP A 72 13.29 8.28 -0.88
CA ASP A 72 14.33 9.26 -1.17
C ASP A 72 14.94 9.91 0.08
N GLU A 73 14.31 9.72 1.25
CA GLU A 73 14.81 10.17 2.54
C GLU A 73 15.58 9.07 3.29
N LEU A 74 15.50 7.82 2.82
CA LEU A 74 16.27 6.71 3.38
C LEU A 74 17.76 6.88 3.03
N GLY A 75 18.59 7.12 4.05
CA GLY A 75 20.05 7.14 3.90
C GLY A 75 20.68 8.50 3.57
N LYS A 76 19.94 9.62 3.67
CA LYS A 76 20.51 10.99 3.64
C LYS A 76 21.46 11.31 4.81
N ASP A 77 21.64 10.38 5.74
CA ASP A 77 22.59 10.45 6.87
C ASP A 77 24.06 10.10 6.49
N LYS A 78 24.35 9.87 5.21
CA LYS A 78 25.74 9.80 4.73
C LYS A 78 26.34 11.20 4.70
N ARG A 79 27.04 11.53 5.80
CA ARG A 79 27.89 12.72 5.97
C ARG A 79 28.60 13.10 4.67
N LEU A 80 28.18 14.21 4.06
CA LEU A 80 28.89 14.87 2.98
C LEU A 80 30.24 15.37 3.52
N GLY A 81 31.34 14.89 2.94
CA GLY A 81 32.66 15.47 3.15
C GLY A 81 32.69 16.89 2.58
N GLY A 82 33.32 17.82 3.29
CA GLY A 82 33.15 19.27 3.15
C GLY A 82 33.63 19.97 1.87
N ASP A 83 33.81 19.25 0.75
CA ASP A 83 34.36 19.81 -0.50
C ASP A 83 33.38 19.82 -1.69
N GLU A 84 32.11 19.44 -1.51
CA GLU A 84 31.12 19.49 -2.59
C GLU A 84 30.12 20.64 -2.42
N ARG A 85 30.05 21.47 -3.46
CA ARG A 85 29.19 22.66 -3.54
C ARG A 85 27.77 22.24 -3.92
N VAL A 86 26.82 22.41 -3.01
CA VAL A 86 25.41 22.10 -3.26
C VAL A 86 24.67 23.37 -3.67
N GLU A 87 24.37 23.50 -4.96
CA GLU A 87 23.32 24.41 -5.46
C GLU A 87 21.98 23.67 -5.44
N GLY A 88 20.97 24.27 -4.82
CA GLY A 88 19.58 23.80 -4.83
C GLY A 88 18.99 23.60 -3.44
N MET A 89 18.53 24.69 -2.84
CA MET A 89 17.82 24.73 -1.56
C MET A 89 16.57 23.84 -1.53
N ASN A 90 16.47 22.98 -0.49
CA ASN A 90 15.33 22.84 0.42
C ASN A 90 15.63 21.74 1.45
N THR A 91 16.49 22.05 2.41
CA THR A 91 16.69 21.26 3.63
C THR A 91 15.73 21.73 4.72
N GLU A 92 14.48 21.28 4.63
CA GLU A 92 13.68 20.99 5.83
C GLU A 92 13.47 19.48 5.85
N SER A 93 14.23 18.78 6.67
CA SER A 93 13.65 18.13 7.86
C SER A 93 14.73 17.33 8.56
N ASN A 94 14.95 17.69 9.82
CA ASN A 94 15.86 17.05 10.75
C ASN A 94 15.45 15.59 10.99
N SER A 95 16.44 14.70 11.08
CA SER A 95 16.42 13.45 11.86
C SER A 95 15.13 12.61 11.79
N ILE A 96 14.99 11.81 10.72
CA ILE A 96 13.87 10.87 10.54
C ILE A 96 14.43 9.44 10.44
N GLN A 97 14.88 8.87 11.57
CA GLN A 97 14.91 7.40 11.71
C GLN A 97 13.78 6.89 12.63
N GLU A 98 13.15 7.77 13.43
CA GLU A 98 11.96 7.47 14.24
C GLU A 98 10.62 7.96 13.62
N HIS A 99 10.64 8.53 12.41
CA HIS A 99 9.47 9.11 11.74
C HIS A 99 9.21 8.54 10.33
N THR A 100 9.83 7.41 9.99
CA THR A 100 9.63 6.80 8.67
C THR A 100 8.22 6.23 8.56
N ILE A 101 7.42 6.80 7.66
CA ILE A 101 6.07 6.33 7.38
C ILE A 101 6.17 5.18 6.37
N TYR A 102 5.55 4.05 6.70
CA TYR A 102 5.43 2.88 5.83
C TYR A 102 4.01 2.72 5.33
N TYR A 103 3.84 2.16 4.14
CA TYR A 103 2.55 1.66 3.70
C TYR A 103 2.17 0.42 4.51
N ASP A 104 0.89 0.30 4.90
CA ASP A 104 0.44 -0.88 5.64
C ASP A 104 0.63 -2.15 4.83
N ILE A 105 0.07 -2.17 3.62
CA ILE A 105 0.24 -3.24 2.64
C ILE A 105 0.35 -2.61 1.25
N ARG A 106 1.38 -3.01 0.51
CA ARG A 106 1.58 -2.65 -0.89
C ARG A 106 1.77 -3.92 -1.70
N LEU A 107 1.09 -4.02 -2.82
CA LEU A 107 1.25 -5.16 -3.72
C LEU A 107 0.92 -4.78 -5.16
N PRO A 108 1.46 -5.52 -6.14
CA PRO A 108 0.99 -5.44 -7.50
C PRO A 108 -0.15 -6.43 -7.76
N ALA A 109 -1.05 -6.04 -8.66
CA ALA A 109 -2.00 -6.93 -9.30
C ALA A 109 -1.86 -6.78 -10.81
N PHE A 110 -2.07 -7.87 -11.54
CA PHE A 110 -1.99 -7.88 -12.99
C PHE A 110 -3.38 -7.91 -13.59
N LEU A 111 -3.65 -6.97 -14.50
CA LEU A 111 -4.90 -6.94 -15.23
C LEU A 111 -5.06 -8.24 -16.03
N PRO A 112 -6.25 -8.86 -15.95
CA PRO A 112 -6.59 -9.94 -16.85
C PRO A 112 -6.40 -9.56 -18.32
N GLU A 113 -6.01 -10.52 -19.14
CA GLU A 113 -5.83 -10.40 -20.60
C GLU A 113 -4.63 -9.56 -21.04
N SER A 114 -4.49 -8.31 -20.57
CA SER A 114 -3.36 -7.45 -20.94
C SER A 114 -2.08 -7.74 -20.16
N ASN A 115 -2.21 -8.38 -18.98
CA ASN A 115 -1.12 -8.59 -18.04
C ASN A 115 -0.41 -7.28 -17.64
N GLU A 116 -1.09 -6.14 -17.79
CA GLU A 116 -0.61 -4.84 -17.32
C GLU A 116 -0.59 -4.81 -15.79
N ARG A 117 0.46 -4.21 -15.23
CA ARG A 117 0.62 -4.11 -13.77
C ARG A 117 -0.15 -2.92 -13.23
N VAL A 118 -0.84 -3.16 -12.11
CA VAL A 118 -1.49 -2.15 -11.29
C VAL A 118 -0.87 -2.22 -9.90
N ARG A 119 -0.48 -1.08 -9.34
CA ARG A 119 0.07 -1.01 -7.97
C ARG A 119 -1.04 -0.65 -6.99
N LEU A 120 -1.26 -1.52 -6.01
CA LEU A 120 -2.27 -1.36 -4.98
C LEU A 120 -1.61 -1.09 -3.64
N ILE A 121 -2.09 -0.07 -2.94
CA ILE A 121 -1.91 0.08 -1.50
C ILE A 121 -3.24 -0.22 -0.83
N LEU A 122 -3.21 -1.13 0.14
CA LEU A 122 -4.27 -1.34 1.11
C LEU A 122 -3.82 -0.70 2.42
N ASN A 123 -4.47 0.40 2.80
CA ASN A 123 -4.27 1.02 4.10
C ASN A 123 -5.42 0.67 5.02
N LEU A 124 -5.09 0.38 6.27
CA LEU A 124 -6.04 -0.09 7.26
C LEU A 124 -6.16 0.95 8.36
N GLU A 125 -7.32 1.58 8.47
CA GLU A 125 -7.60 2.56 9.51
C GLU A 125 -8.62 1.97 10.49
N ILE A 126 -8.09 1.27 11.49
CA ILE A 126 -8.88 0.74 12.60
C ILE A 126 -8.97 1.82 13.66
N GLN A 127 -9.67 2.89 13.33
CA GLN A 127 -10.03 3.89 14.31
C GLN A 127 -11.50 3.71 14.66
N LEU A 128 -11.80 3.73 15.96
CA LEU A 128 -13.17 3.71 16.50
C LEU A 128 -13.86 5.07 16.37
N ASP A 129 -13.10 6.08 15.94
CA ASP A 129 -13.50 7.45 15.68
C ASP A 129 -12.90 7.80 14.32
N ASP A 130 -13.71 8.28 13.40
CA ASP A 130 -13.36 8.60 12.02
C ASP A 130 -12.63 9.95 11.88
N THR A 131 -12.11 10.48 13.00
CA THR A 131 -11.14 11.58 13.01
C THR A 131 -9.72 11.16 13.43
N PRO A 132 -8.87 10.69 12.49
CA PRO A 132 -7.45 10.40 12.73
C PRO A 132 -6.56 11.57 13.13
N GLY A 133 -7.12 12.77 13.25
CA GLY A 133 -6.35 14.02 13.30
C GLY A 133 -5.82 14.46 11.93
N TYR A 134 -6.17 13.77 10.83
CA TYR A 134 -5.81 14.14 9.46
C TYR A 134 -6.87 13.70 8.44
N PRO A 135 -6.98 14.39 7.28
CA PRO A 135 -7.95 14.06 6.24
C PRO A 135 -7.56 12.82 5.43
N ILE A 136 -8.19 11.68 5.72
CA ILE A 136 -7.96 10.36 5.10
C ILE A 136 -7.89 10.43 3.56
N VAL A 137 -8.90 11.04 2.94
CA VAL A 137 -8.97 11.13 1.47
C VAL A 137 -7.75 11.86 0.88
N LYS A 138 -7.30 12.95 1.53
CA LYS A 138 -6.11 13.69 1.07
C LYS A 138 -4.84 12.86 1.26
N ARG A 139 -4.76 12.07 2.33
CA ARG A 139 -3.63 11.14 2.54
C ARG A 139 -3.62 10.03 1.49
N GLY A 140 -4.79 9.50 1.11
CA GLY A 140 -4.92 8.57 -0.01
C GLY A 140 -4.43 9.14 -1.33
N PHE A 141 -4.82 10.38 -1.66
CA PHE A 141 -4.29 11.08 -2.85
C PHE A 141 -2.76 11.28 -2.78
N TYR A 142 -2.25 11.68 -1.62
CA TYR A 142 -0.81 11.84 -1.40
C TYR A 142 -0.06 10.52 -1.66
N TYR A 143 -0.60 9.39 -1.18
CA TYR A 143 -0.02 8.06 -1.39
C TYR A 143 -0.03 7.63 -2.86
N CYS A 144 -1.10 7.89 -3.59
CA CYS A 144 -1.11 7.69 -5.04
C CYS A 144 -0.05 8.54 -5.75
N GLY A 145 0.09 9.81 -5.37
CA GLY A 145 1.12 10.70 -5.92
C GLY A 145 2.53 10.17 -5.70
N ARG A 146 2.83 9.71 -4.47
CA ARG A 146 4.13 9.07 -4.16
C ARG A 146 4.35 7.81 -4.99
N MET A 147 3.37 6.91 -5.09
CA MET A 147 3.50 5.71 -5.92
C MET A 147 3.72 5.99 -7.40
N ILE A 148 3.09 7.03 -7.96
CA ILE A 148 3.32 7.44 -9.35
C ILE A 148 4.73 8.01 -9.49
N SER A 149 5.16 8.88 -8.57
CA SER A 149 6.49 9.49 -8.60
C SER A 149 7.60 8.43 -8.48
N GLU A 150 7.42 7.41 -7.66
CA GLU A 150 8.39 6.31 -7.46
C GLU A 150 8.63 5.48 -8.72
N GLN A 151 7.75 5.56 -9.72
CA GLN A 151 7.89 4.83 -10.97
C GLN A 151 8.92 5.46 -11.92
N TYR A 152 9.30 6.73 -11.71
CA TYR A 152 10.35 7.36 -12.50
C TYR A 152 11.72 6.75 -12.20
N GLY A 153 12.50 6.44 -13.23
CA GLY A 153 13.78 5.74 -13.10
C GLY A 153 13.66 4.21 -12.96
N THR A 154 12.43 3.67 -12.85
CA THR A 154 12.21 2.22 -12.71
C THR A 154 11.25 1.65 -13.75
N VAL A 155 10.04 2.23 -13.86
CA VAL A 155 9.00 1.84 -14.84
C VAL A 155 9.09 2.72 -16.09
N PHE A 156 9.32 4.01 -15.90
CA PHE A 156 9.45 4.98 -16.98
C PHE A 156 10.60 5.95 -16.72
N VAL A 157 11.10 6.56 -17.78
CA VAL A 157 12.16 7.58 -17.76
C VAL A 157 11.80 8.66 -18.78
N ASP A 158 12.48 9.80 -18.70
CA ASP A 158 12.25 10.95 -19.59
C ASP A 158 10.76 11.32 -19.64
N GLU A 159 10.21 11.51 -20.84
CA GLU A 159 8.82 11.91 -21.06
C GLU A 159 7.88 10.73 -21.34
N HIS A 160 8.30 9.48 -21.06
CA HIS A 160 7.52 8.27 -21.33
C HIS A 160 6.36 8.02 -20.34
N TYR A 161 5.55 9.05 -20.11
CA TYR A 161 4.43 9.03 -19.15
C TYR A 161 3.34 8.02 -19.53
N GLU A 162 3.24 7.61 -20.80
CA GLU A 162 2.33 6.56 -21.26
C GLU A 162 2.59 5.19 -20.61
N LYS A 163 3.78 4.99 -20.03
CA LYS A 163 4.17 3.75 -19.36
C LYS A 163 3.82 3.72 -17.87
N ILE A 164 3.31 4.82 -17.31
CA ILE A 164 2.95 4.88 -15.88
C ILE A 164 1.91 3.80 -15.59
N GLU A 165 2.26 2.91 -14.66
CA GLU A 165 1.38 1.90 -14.12
C GLU A 165 0.30 2.57 -13.26
N LYS A 166 -0.93 2.09 -13.42
CA LYS A 166 -2.06 2.55 -12.62
C LYS A 166 -1.83 2.28 -11.14
N VAL A 167 -2.31 3.20 -10.30
CA VAL A 167 -2.20 3.11 -8.86
C VAL A 167 -3.57 3.16 -8.18
N TYR A 168 -3.77 2.34 -7.15
CA TYR A 168 -4.93 2.41 -6.26
C TYR A 168 -4.48 2.61 -4.81
N SER A 169 -5.15 3.50 -4.10
CA SER A 169 -5.08 3.59 -2.65
C SER A 169 -6.46 3.27 -2.09
N ILE A 170 -6.60 2.08 -1.50
CA ILE A 170 -7.85 1.60 -0.90
C ILE A 170 -7.69 1.67 0.61
N TRP A 171 -8.63 2.36 1.26
CA TRP A 171 -8.66 2.57 2.70
C TRP A 171 -9.79 1.74 3.29
N ILE A 172 -9.45 0.84 4.22
CA ILE A 172 -10.41 -0.01 4.91
C ILE A 172 -10.65 0.56 6.30
N CYS A 173 -11.86 1.04 6.53
CA CYS A 173 -12.31 1.59 7.81
C CYS A 173 -13.44 0.71 8.35
N PRO A 174 -13.19 -0.22 9.29
CA PRO A 174 -14.18 -1.19 9.75
C PRO A 174 -15.34 -0.58 10.56
N ASP A 175 -15.11 0.55 11.23
CA ASP A 175 -16.10 1.27 12.04
C ASP A 175 -16.08 2.76 11.67
N PRO A 176 -16.57 3.14 10.46
CA PRO A 176 -16.66 4.54 10.09
C PRO A 176 -17.74 5.18 10.97
N ALA A 177 -17.48 6.35 11.58
CA ALA A 177 -18.53 6.94 12.41
C ALA A 177 -19.76 7.25 11.57
N LYS A 178 -20.90 7.10 12.25
CA LYS A 178 -22.20 7.32 11.64
C LYS A 178 -22.33 8.81 11.37
N LYS A 179 -22.35 9.18 10.10
CA LYS A 179 -22.80 10.51 9.66
C LYS A 179 -24.24 10.76 10.06
#